data_AF-A0A7C7HMB3-F1
#
_entry.id   AF-A0A7C7HMB3-F1
#
_cell.length_a   1.000
_cell.length_b   1.000
_cell.length_c   1.000
_cell.angle_alpha   90.00
_cell.angle_beta   90.00
_cell.angle_gamma   90.00
#
_symmetry.space_group_name_H-M   'P 1'
#
loop_
_entity.id
_entity.type
_entity.pdbx_description
1 polymer ?
#
loop_
_entity_poly.entity_id
_entity_poly.type
_entity_poly.pdbx_seq_one_letter_code
_entity_poly.pdbx_strand_id
1 'polypeptide(L)'
;MYRELCEKNNVPEKMRGLYHYYGFATANVLVEGLRKAGKYPTRKRLVSGLESLKNWDNGAFPPITYSRNDHAGVESVILLQLQGGKQVAITDWLE
;
A
#
# COMPACT_ATOMS: atom_id res chain seq x y z
N MET A 1 4.79 1.88 -12.10
CA MET A 1 4.06 0.63 -11.79
C MET A 1 2.53 0.77 -11.85
N TYR A 2 1.83 1.47 -10.92
CA TYR A 2 0.34 1.48 -10.91
C TYR A 2 -0.30 1.89 -12.26
N ARG A 3 0.10 3.06 -12.79
CA ARG A 3 -0.44 3.58 -14.05
C ARG A 3 -0.14 2.64 -15.22
N GLU A 4 1.09 2.15 -15.31
CA GLU A 4 1.54 1.20 -16.33
C GLU A 4 0.73 -0.11 -16.31
N LEU A 5 0.47 -0.68 -15.12
CA LEU A 5 -0.37 -1.85 -14.98
C LEU A 5 -1.84 -1.57 -15.33
N CYS A 6 -2.35 -0.37 -15.02
CA CYS A 6 -3.69 0.02 -15.45
C CYS A 6 -3.79 0.12 -16.98
N GLU A 7 -2.81 0.73 -17.65
CA GLU A 7 -2.76 0.81 -19.10
C GLU A 7 -2.67 -0.59 -19.74
N LYS A 8 -1.74 -1.42 -19.25
CA LYS A 8 -1.53 -2.79 -19.75
C LYS A 8 -2.79 -3.66 -19.66
N ASN A 9 -3.63 -3.43 -18.65
CA ASN A 9 -4.85 -4.20 -18.41
C ASN A 9 -6.13 -3.46 -18.84
N ASN A 10 -6.00 -2.38 -19.64
CA ASN A 10 -7.13 -1.62 -20.18
C ASN A 10 -8.13 -1.15 -19.10
N VAL A 11 -7.63 -0.78 -17.91
CA VAL A 11 -8.47 -0.28 -16.82
C VAL A 11 -9.06 1.08 -17.23
N PRO A 12 -10.39 1.24 -17.27
CA PRO A 12 -11.03 2.48 -17.71
C PRO A 12 -10.60 3.67 -16.86
N GLU A 13 -10.32 4.82 -17.50
CA GLU A 13 -9.80 6.00 -16.80
C GLU A 13 -10.69 6.45 -15.64
N LYS A 14 -12.01 6.45 -15.84
CA LYS A 14 -13.01 6.77 -14.81
C LYS A 14 -12.93 5.90 -13.54
N MET A 15 -12.30 4.72 -13.61
CA MET A 15 -12.12 3.82 -12.47
C MET A 15 -10.79 4.05 -11.74
N ARG A 16 -9.82 4.76 -12.33
CA ARG A 16 -8.47 4.97 -11.78
C ARG A 16 -8.41 6.07 -10.71
N GLY A 17 -9.37 6.04 -9.80
CA GLY A 17 -9.46 6.97 -8.67
C GLY A 17 -8.71 6.50 -7.43
N LEU A 18 -8.78 7.31 -6.36
CA LEU A 18 -8.08 7.08 -5.09
C LEU A 18 -8.36 5.68 -4.49
N TYR A 19 -9.63 5.26 -4.48
CA TYR A 19 -9.99 3.94 -3.92
C TYR A 19 -9.48 2.76 -4.74
N HIS A 20 -9.43 2.90 -6.07
CA HIS A 20 -8.80 1.88 -6.92
C HIS A 20 -7.30 1.82 -6.67
N TYR A 21 -6.65 2.96 -6.48
CA TYR A 21 -5.25 3.01 -6.10
C TYR A 21 -4.99 2.34 -4.74
N TYR A 22 -5.83 2.59 -3.73
CA TYR A 22 -5.72 1.92 -2.43
C TYR A 22 -5.89 0.41 -2.51
N GLY A 23 -6.83 -0.08 -3.34
CA GLY A 23 -6.96 -1.51 -3.61
C GLY A 23 -5.70 -2.10 -4.23
N PHE A 24 -5.13 -1.43 -5.23
CA PHE A 24 -3.86 -1.83 -5.84
C PHE A 24 -2.69 -1.84 -4.84
N ALA A 25 -2.53 -0.77 -4.08
CA ALA A 25 -1.45 -0.62 -3.11
C ALA A 25 -1.53 -1.68 -2.01
N THR A 26 -2.74 -1.94 -1.49
CA THR A 26 -2.98 -3.00 -0.50
C THR A 26 -2.72 -4.39 -1.07
N ALA A 27 -3.10 -4.65 -2.32
CA ALA A 27 -2.81 -5.91 -2.99
C ALA A 27 -1.30 -6.14 -3.14
N ASN A 28 -0.50 -5.08 -3.38
CA ASN A 28 0.95 -5.17 -3.43
C ASN A 28 1.54 -5.66 -2.08
N VAL A 29 1.03 -5.16 -0.95
CA VAL A 29 1.42 -5.63 0.39
C VAL A 29 1.14 -7.12 0.56
N LEU A 30 -0.05 -7.58 0.13
CA LEU A 30 -0.40 -9.01 0.19
C LEU A 30 0.52 -9.86 -0.68
N VAL A 31 0.81 -9.42 -1.91
CA VAL A 31 1.70 -10.14 -2.84
C VAL A 31 3.10 -10.27 -2.24
N GLU A 32 3.63 -9.21 -1.64
CA GLU A 32 4.92 -9.28 -0.95
C GLU A 32 4.90 -10.23 0.25
N GLY A 33 3.84 -10.18 1.07
CA GLY A 33 3.64 -11.12 2.18
C GLY A 33 3.62 -12.58 1.72
N LEU A 34 2.92 -12.87 0.62
CA LEU A 34 2.88 -14.20 0.00
C LEU A 34 4.25 -14.61 -0.55
N ARG A 35 4.99 -13.68 -1.17
CA ARG A 35 6.35 -13.92 -1.65
C ARG A 35 7.29 -14.29 -0.50
N LYS A 36 7.22 -13.56 0.62
CA LYS A 36 7.98 -13.83 1.85
C LYS A 36 7.57 -15.13 2.53
N ALA A 37 6.29 -15.51 2.43
CA ALA A 37 5.81 -16.80 2.93
C ALA A 37 6.46 -17.99 2.22
N GLY A 38 6.86 -17.84 0.96
CA GLY A 38 7.54 -18.85 0.14
C GLY A 38 6.60 -19.93 -0.42
N LYS A 39 7.19 -21.02 -0.99
CA LYS A 39 6.42 -22.12 -1.59
C LYS A 39 5.45 -22.75 -0.59
N TYR A 40 4.22 -23.05 -1.02
CA TYR A 40 3.14 -23.62 -0.21
C TYR A 40 2.76 -22.72 0.98
N PRO A 41 2.23 -21.51 0.72
CA PRO A 41 1.88 -20.57 1.77
C PRO A 41 0.76 -21.13 2.65
N THR A 42 0.88 -20.91 3.95
CA THR A 42 -0.18 -21.14 4.93
C THR A 42 -0.48 -19.82 5.63
N ARG A 43 -1.63 -19.71 6.33
CA ARG A 43 -1.96 -18.50 7.09
C ARG A 43 -0.82 -18.07 8.03
N LYS A 44 -0.26 -19.02 8.80
CA LYS A 44 0.85 -18.75 9.72
C LYS A 44 2.10 -18.22 9.00
N ARG A 45 2.42 -18.78 7.82
CA ARG A 45 3.57 -18.34 7.01
C ARG A 45 3.34 -16.99 6.35
N LEU A 46 2.11 -16.70 5.93
CA LEU A 46 1.74 -15.37 5.41
C LEU A 46 1.89 -14.30 6.49
N VAL A 47 1.35 -14.53 7.68
CA VAL A 47 1.50 -13.60 8.82
C VAL A 47 2.98 -13.39 9.14
N SER A 48 3.76 -14.47 9.28
CA SER A 48 5.20 -14.36 9.51
C SER A 48 5.95 -13.65 8.37
N GLY A 49 5.51 -13.81 7.12
CA GLY A 49 6.08 -13.11 5.96
C GLY A 49 5.79 -11.61 6.00
N LEU A 50 4.57 -11.22 6.35
CA LEU A 50 4.20 -9.81 6.55
C LEU A 50 4.95 -9.20 7.74
N GLU A 51 5.02 -9.88 8.89
CA GLU A 51 5.76 -9.42 10.08
C GLU A 51 7.28 -9.30 9.85
N SER A 52 7.80 -9.86 8.76
CA SER A 52 9.21 -9.72 8.35
C SER A 52 9.50 -8.42 7.59
N LEU A 53 8.48 -7.64 7.23
CA LEU A 53 8.64 -6.37 6.53
C LEU A 53 9.19 -5.32 7.49
N LYS A 54 10.36 -4.76 7.14
CA LYS A 54 11.07 -3.72 7.88
C LYS A 54 11.47 -2.62 6.91
N ASN A 55 10.96 -1.40 7.14
CA ASN A 55 11.16 -0.24 6.27
C ASN A 55 11.00 -0.60 4.78
N TRP A 56 9.99 -1.42 4.47
CA TRP A 56 9.82 -1.95 3.13
C TRP A 56 9.23 -0.87 2.22
N ASP A 57 10.07 -0.36 1.32
CA ASP A 57 9.63 0.51 0.24
C ASP A 57 8.84 -0.30 -0.80
N ASN A 58 7.56 0.01 -0.88
CA ASN A 58 6.58 -0.64 -1.74
C ASN A 58 6.19 0.24 -2.94
N GLY A 59 6.71 1.47 -3.01
CA GLY A 59 6.42 2.42 -4.09
C GLY A 59 4.97 2.92 -4.15
N ALA A 60 4.17 2.71 -3.10
CA ALA A 60 2.77 3.14 -3.06
C ALA A 60 2.35 3.86 -1.77
N PHE A 61 2.62 3.24 -0.61
CA PHE A 61 2.52 3.83 0.72
C PHE A 61 3.91 4.26 1.22
N PRO A 62 4.01 5.07 2.28
CA PRO A 62 5.26 5.20 3.03
C PRO A 62 5.88 3.84 3.38
N PRO A 63 7.19 3.78 3.66
CA PRO A 63 7.86 2.53 4.01
C PRO A 63 7.10 1.79 5.13
N ILE A 64 6.79 0.52 4.89
CA ILE A 64 5.98 -0.28 5.80
C ILE A 64 6.88 -1.08 6.74
N THR A 65 6.60 -1.00 8.04
CA THR A 65 7.16 -1.86 9.06
C THR A 65 6.04 -2.60 9.79
N TYR A 66 6.06 -3.93 9.74
CA TYR A 66 5.23 -4.76 10.60
C TYR A 66 6.09 -5.46 11.64
N SER A 67 5.46 -5.89 12.72
CA SER A 67 6.06 -6.75 13.74
C SER A 67 5.01 -7.63 14.38
N ARG A 68 5.41 -8.60 15.18
CA ARG A 68 4.47 -9.44 15.94
C ARG A 68 3.52 -8.64 16.85
N ASN A 69 3.95 -7.47 17.30
CA ASN A 69 3.22 -6.66 18.28
C ASN A 69 2.66 -5.37 17.68
N ASP A 70 2.91 -5.11 16.40
CA ASP A 70 2.46 -3.90 15.71
C ASP A 70 2.19 -4.21 14.23
N HIS A 71 0.92 -4.07 13.85
CA HIS A 71 0.41 -4.30 12.50
C HIS A 71 -0.13 -3.01 11.86
N ALA A 72 0.17 -1.82 12.40
CA ALA A 72 -0.24 -0.54 11.81
C ALA A 72 0.49 -0.27 10.49
N GLY A 73 1.78 -0.62 10.42
CA GLY A 73 2.57 -0.59 9.19
C GLY A 73 3.18 0.77 8.87
N VAL A 74 2.35 1.80 8.85
CA VAL A 74 2.70 3.19 8.55
C VAL A 74 2.21 4.07 9.69
N GLU A 75 3.10 4.91 10.21
CA GLU A 75 2.78 5.86 11.28
C GLU A 75 2.67 7.30 10.76
N SER A 76 3.00 7.55 9.49
CA SER A 76 2.96 8.90 8.91
C SER A 76 1.71 9.18 8.08
N VAL A 77 1.28 10.45 8.10
CA VAL A 77 0.09 10.93 7.39
C VAL A 77 0.34 12.26 6.69
N ILE A 78 -0.40 12.52 5.61
CA ILE A 78 -0.53 13.84 5.00
C ILE A 78 -1.95 14.33 5.22
N LEU A 79 -2.12 15.58 5.65
CA LEU A 79 -3.43 16.19 5.76
C LEU A 79 -3.84 16.77 4.42
N LEU A 80 -5.04 16.37 3.95
CA LEU A 80 -5.66 16.88 2.75
C LEU A 80 -6.84 17.78 3.13
N GLN A 81 -6.93 18.96 2.50
CA GLN A 81 -8.07 19.84 2.59
C GLN A 81 -8.80 19.90 1.24
N LEU A 82 -10.14 19.92 1.26
CA LEU A 82 -10.92 20.21 0.08
C LEU A 82 -10.94 21.71 -0.19
N GLN A 83 -10.36 22.14 -1.30
CA GLN A 83 -10.35 23.52 -1.77
C GLN A 83 -10.91 23.57 -3.20
N GLY A 84 -12.03 24.27 -3.40
CA GLY A 84 -12.67 24.37 -4.72
C GLY A 84 -13.03 23.01 -5.34
N GLY A 85 -13.41 22.03 -4.51
CA GLY A 85 -13.75 20.67 -4.96
C GLY A 85 -12.54 19.78 -5.28
N LYS A 86 -11.31 20.23 -5.04
CA LYS A 86 -10.07 19.47 -5.22
C LYS A 86 -9.46 19.12 -3.87
N GLN A 87 -8.89 17.92 -3.75
CA GLN A 87 -8.05 17.56 -2.60
C GLN A 87 -6.68 18.23 -2.75
N VAL A 88 -6.28 19.03 -1.77
CA VAL A 88 -5.01 19.76 -1.73
C VAL A 88 -4.27 19.38 -0.45
N ALA A 89 -3.01 18.98 -0.56
CA ALA A 89 -2.17 18.74 0.61
C ALA A 89 -1.87 20.06 1.31
N ILE A 90 -2.11 20.11 2.63
CA ILE A 90 -1.86 21.29 3.47
C ILE A 90 -0.69 21.10 4.43
N THR A 91 -0.14 19.88 4.48
CA THR A 91 1.07 19.51 5.23
C THR A 91 1.97 18.66 4.34
N ASP A 92 3.25 18.57 4.70
CA ASP A 92 4.08 17.42 4.30
C ASP A 92 3.73 16.20 5.18
N TRP A 93 4.50 15.11 5.06
CA TRP A 93 4.41 13.98 5.98
C TRP A 93 4.58 14.42 7.42
N LEU A 94 3.58 14.10 8.23
CA LEU A 94 3.61 14.19 9.68
C LEU A 94 3.83 12.78 10.24
N GLU A 95 4.63 12.68 11.30
CA GLU A 95 4.73 11.47 12.15
C GLU A 95 3.71 11.54 13.30
#